data_AF-A0A965VWN1-F1
#
_entry.id   AF-A0A965VWN1-F1
#
_cell.length_a   1.000
_cell.length_b   1.000
_cell.length_c   1.000
_cell.angle_alpha   90.00
_cell.angle_beta   90.00
_cell.angle_gamma   90.00
#
_symmetry.space_group_name_H-M   'P 1'
#
loop_
_entity.id
_entity.type
_entity.pdbx_description
1 polymer ?
#
loop_
_entity_poly.entity_id
_entity_poly.type
_entity_poly.pdbx_seq_one_letter_code
_entity_poly.pdbx_strand_id
1 'polypeptide(L)'
;MSDFVMPKAELGDFVLYQAHEGAKPVPALVTDVSARTLTLWAIAPGYGGTEKPSVHHVDDPGVNEFPAWKSYGFWQHKPAGQLAILSERVALLEKRAEKDTKK
;
A
#
# COMPACT_ATOMS: atom_id res chain seq x y z
N MET A 1 20.53 4.65 -12.15
CA MET A 1 19.81 4.25 -10.92
C MET A 1 18.35 4.40 -11.25
N SER A 2 17.58 3.33 -11.10
CA SER A 2 16.17 3.27 -11.48
C SER A 2 15.41 4.45 -10.87
N ASP A 3 14.64 5.19 -11.67
CA ASP A 3 13.78 6.28 -11.21
C ASP A 3 12.58 5.69 -10.45
N PHE A 4 12.85 5.08 -9.30
CA PHE A 4 11.81 4.57 -8.42
C PHE A 4 11.01 5.76 -7.89
N VAL A 5 9.73 5.78 -8.24
CA VAL A 5 8.75 6.72 -7.70
C VAL A 5 7.96 5.98 -6.63
N MET A 6 7.99 6.49 -5.40
CA MET A 6 7.22 5.91 -4.31
C MET A 6 5.73 5.90 -4.69
N PRO A 7 5.04 4.75 -4.58
CA PRO A 7 3.60 4.69 -4.79
C PRO A 7 2.89 5.69 -3.87
N LYS A 8 1.89 6.39 -4.41
CA LYS A 8 1.15 7.40 -3.68
C LYS A 8 0.45 6.77 -2.47
N ALA A 9 0.71 7.28 -1.28
CA ALA A 9 0.01 6.96 -0.05
C ALA A 9 -0.27 8.26 0.71
N GLU A 10 -1.41 8.32 1.39
CA GLU A 10 -1.85 9.48 2.14
C GLU A 10 -1.91 9.18 3.64
N LEU A 11 -1.82 10.22 4.45
CA LEU A 11 -1.99 10.11 5.90
C LEU A 11 -3.37 9.52 6.20
N GLY A 12 -3.41 8.47 7.02
CA GLY A 12 -4.65 7.76 7.35
C GLY A 12 -5.02 6.63 6.40
N ASP A 13 -4.25 6.38 5.33
CA ASP A 13 -4.48 5.22 4.48
C ASP A 13 -4.21 3.90 5.22
N PHE A 14 -4.96 2.86 4.84
CA PHE A 14 -4.71 1.50 5.27
C PHE A 14 -3.86 0.75 4.25
N VAL A 15 -2.66 0.35 4.67
CA VAL A 15 -1.70 -0.41 3.88
C VAL A 15 -1.42 -1.77 4.53
N LEU A 16 -0.65 -2.60 3.84
CA LEU A 16 -0.14 -3.86 4.39
C LEU A 16 1.33 -3.68 4.76
N TYR A 17 1.66 -3.96 6.01
CA TYR A 17 3.03 -4.01 6.52
C TYR A 17 3.51 -5.45 6.57
N GLN A 18 4.75 -5.68 6.16
CA GLN A 18 5.42 -6.97 6.20
C GLN A 18 6.77 -6.81 6.92
N ALA A 19 6.96 -7.52 8.04
CA ALA A 19 8.14 -7.33 8.88
C ALA A 19 9.47 -7.70 8.21
N HIS A 20 9.45 -8.70 7.34
CA HIS A 20 10.57 -9.14 6.51
C HIS A 20 10.04 -9.87 5.28
N GLU A 21 10.88 -10.11 4.29
CA GLU A 21 10.50 -10.85 3.08
C GLU A 21 9.90 -12.21 3.47
N GLY A 22 8.72 -12.52 2.93
CA GLY A 22 7.96 -13.74 3.24
C GLY A 22 7.17 -13.75 4.55
N ALA A 23 7.25 -12.71 5.40
CA ALA A 23 6.40 -12.62 6.60
C ALA A 23 4.92 -12.48 6.21
N LYS A 24 3.99 -12.92 7.07
CA LYS A 24 2.56 -12.67 6.85
C LYS A 24 2.29 -11.16 6.90
N PRO A 25 1.71 -10.54 5.85
CA PRO A 25 1.38 -9.13 5.89
C PRO A 25 0.30 -8.84 6.94
N VAL A 26 0.45 -7.74 7.67
CA VAL A 26 -0.51 -7.26 8.67
C VAL A 26 -1.04 -5.89 8.26
N PRO A 27 -2.30 -5.55 8.59
CA PRO A 27 -2.82 -4.21 8.37
C PRO A 27 -2.02 -3.17 9.14
N ALA A 28 -1.75 -2.03 8.50
CA ALA A 28 -1.14 -0.88 9.14
C ALA A 28 -1.78 0.43 8.66
N LEU A 29 -1.85 1.41 9.55
CA LEU A 29 -2.30 2.76 9.25
C LEU A 29 -1.10 3.65 8.91
N VAL A 30 -1.17 4.45 7.86
CA VAL A 30 -0.15 5.45 7.56
C VAL A 30 -0.28 6.61 8.55
N THR A 31 0.79 6.87 9.32
CA THR A 31 0.84 7.95 10.32
C THR A 31 1.77 9.09 9.94
N ASP A 32 2.67 8.87 8.97
CA ASP A 32 3.46 9.92 8.34
C ASP A 32 3.92 9.51 6.94
N VAL A 33 4.11 10.49 6.05
CA VAL A 33 4.49 10.30 4.65
C VAL A 33 5.74 11.13 4.34
N SER A 34 6.80 10.44 3.94
CA SER A 34 8.04 11.07 3.45
C SER A 34 8.22 10.82 1.95
N ALA A 35 9.28 11.39 1.35
CA ALA A 35 9.52 11.28 -0.09
C ALA A 35 9.72 9.83 -0.61
N ARG A 36 10.15 8.91 0.27
CA ARG A 36 10.50 7.52 -0.11
C ARG A 36 10.06 6.46 0.90
N THR A 37 9.64 6.87 2.09
CA THR A 37 9.27 5.99 3.20
C THR A 37 7.99 6.43 3.86
N LEU A 38 7.37 5.52 4.58
CA LEU A 38 6.21 5.78 5.43
C LEU A 38 6.55 5.49 6.90
N THR A 39 5.90 6.20 7.80
CA THR A 39 5.74 5.75 9.18
C THR A 39 4.37 5.11 9.32
N LEU A 40 4.35 3.90 9.89
CA LEU A 40 3.17 3.06 9.93
C LEU A 40 2.83 2.67 11.37
N TRP A 41 1.54 2.64 11.69
CA TRP A 41 1.02 2.01 12.89
C TRP A 41 0.52 0.60 12.54
N ALA A 42 1.37 -0.41 12.72
CA ALA A 42 1.08 -1.79 12.39
C ALA A 42 0.26 -2.47 13.48
N ILE A 43 -0.82 -3.15 13.11
CA ILE A 43 -1.75 -3.79 14.04
C ILE A 43 -1.43 -5.29 14.12
N ALA A 44 -0.87 -5.73 15.24
CA ALA A 44 -0.54 -7.12 15.49
C ALA A 44 -1.60 -7.79 16.39
N PRO A 45 -2.09 -9.00 16.04
CA PRO A 45 -3.00 -9.75 16.89
C PRO A 45 -2.38 -10.00 18.27
N GLY A 46 -3.10 -9.67 19.35
CA GLY A 46 -2.70 -9.98 20.73
C GLY A 46 -1.68 -9.05 21.38
N TYR A 47 -1.06 -8.12 20.64
CA TYR A 47 -0.05 -7.18 21.17
C TYR A 47 -0.43 -5.70 20.97
N GLY A 48 -1.54 -5.42 20.28
CA GLY A 48 -1.95 -4.06 19.96
C GLY A 48 -1.22 -3.48 18.75
N GLY A 49 -1.14 -2.16 18.68
CA GLY A 49 -0.48 -1.45 17.60
C GLY A 49 0.98 -1.13 17.93
N THR A 50 1.86 -1.19 16.92
CA THR A 50 3.26 -0.80 17.04
C THR A 50 3.65 0.14 15.92
N GLU A 51 4.33 1.23 16.26
CA GLU A 51 4.88 2.15 15.28
C GLU A 51 6.09 1.56 14.56
N LYS A 52 6.13 1.73 13.24
CA LYS A 52 7.17 1.28 12.33
C LYS A 52 7.64 2.48 11.51
N PRO A 53 8.78 3.09 11.87
CA PRO A 53 9.33 4.20 11.12
C PRO A 53 10.08 3.72 9.87
N SER A 54 10.20 4.61 8.89
CA SER A 54 11.09 4.45 7.72
C SER A 54 10.83 3.18 6.91
N VAL A 55 9.57 2.78 6.77
CA VAL A 55 9.20 1.58 6.01
C VAL A 55 9.23 1.89 4.51
N HIS A 56 10.00 1.11 3.76
CA HIS A 56 10.10 1.24 2.31
C HIS A 56 9.02 0.42 1.60
N HIS A 57 8.68 0.83 0.38
CA HIS A 57 7.79 0.03 -0.45
C HIS A 57 8.48 -1.28 -0.86
N VAL A 58 7.73 -2.37 -1.00
CA VAL A 58 8.28 -3.69 -1.38
C VAL A 58 9.04 -3.66 -2.72
N ASP A 59 8.61 -2.79 -3.64
CA ASP A 59 9.22 -2.63 -4.96
C ASP A 59 10.36 -1.60 -5.01
N ASP A 60 10.77 -1.03 -3.86
CA ASP A 60 11.89 -0.06 -3.83
C ASP A 60 13.22 -0.80 -4.10
N PRO A 61 13.90 -0.54 -5.24
CA PRO A 61 15.15 -1.21 -5.58
C PRO A 61 16.27 -0.93 -4.58
N GLY A 62 16.19 0.21 -3.87
CA GLY A 62 17.16 0.57 -2.84
C GLY A 62 17.18 -0.41 -1.67
N VAL A 63 16.11 -1.17 -1.44
CA VAL A 63 16.13 -2.20 -0.39
C VAL A 63 17.04 -3.38 -0.73
N ASN A 64 17.32 -3.62 -2.01
CA ASN A 64 18.31 -4.59 -2.45
C ASN A 64 19.74 -4.02 -2.43
N GLU A 65 19.88 -2.71 -2.65
CA GLU A 65 21.18 -2.02 -2.59
C GLU A 65 21.65 -1.81 -1.14
N PHE A 66 20.72 -1.59 -0.21
CA PHE A 66 20.99 -1.32 1.21
C PHE A 66 20.31 -2.36 2.11
N PRO A 67 20.98 -3.50 2.41
CA PRO A 67 20.41 -4.58 3.20
C PRO A 67 19.89 -4.16 4.59
N ALA A 68 20.46 -3.09 5.17
CA ALA A 68 19.99 -2.53 6.44
C ALA A 68 18.52 -2.10 6.39
N TRP A 69 18.01 -1.68 5.23
CA TRP A 69 16.62 -1.26 5.08
C TRP A 69 15.63 -2.41 5.23
N LYS A 70 16.05 -3.65 4.92
CA LYS A 70 15.24 -4.86 5.12
C LYS A 70 14.85 -5.08 6.58
N SER A 71 15.62 -4.55 7.52
CA SER A 71 15.34 -4.68 8.96
C SER A 71 14.12 -3.87 9.43
N TYR A 72 13.73 -2.83 8.68
CA TYR A 72 12.55 -2.02 8.99
C TYR A 72 11.26 -2.64 8.45
N GLY A 73 11.39 -3.61 7.54
CA GLY A 73 10.29 -4.26 6.85
C GLY A 73 9.83 -3.47 5.62
N PHE A 74 8.68 -3.87 5.10
CA PHE A 74 8.16 -3.45 3.80
C PHE A 74 6.69 -3.05 3.93
N TRP A 75 6.27 -2.12 3.09
CA TRP A 75 4.86 -1.83 2.92
C TRP A 75 4.42 -2.06 1.48
N GLN A 76 3.15 -2.36 1.31
CA GLN A 76 2.49 -2.46 0.01
C GLN A 76 1.04 -2.01 0.14
N HIS A 77 0.46 -1.58 -0.97
CA HIS A 77 -0.97 -1.32 -1.02
C HIS A 77 -1.77 -2.58 -0.68
N LYS A 78 -2.90 -2.39 0.01
CA LYS A 78 -3.90 -3.44 0.05
C LYS A 78 -4.34 -3.69 -1.39
N PRO A 79 -4.34 -4.94 -1.89
CA PRO A 79 -4.86 -5.21 -3.22
C PRO A 79 -6.27 -4.64 -3.31
N ALA A 80 -6.55 -3.89 -4.38
CA ALA A 80 -7.83 -3.25 -4.60
C ALA A 80 -8.94 -4.28 -4.32
N GLY A 81 -9.71 -4.03 -3.26
CA GLY A 81 -10.74 -4.97 -2.84
C GLY A 81 -11.74 -5.19 -3.98
N GLN A 82 -12.46 -6.32 -3.95
CA GLN A 82 -13.54 -6.59 -4.91
C GLN A 82 -14.47 -5.39 -5.13
N LEU A 83 -14.69 -4.56 -4.10
CA LEU A 83 -15.48 -3.32 -4.19
C LEU A 83 -14.94 -2.28 -5.18
N ALA A 84 -13.62 -2.07 -5.25
CA ALA A 84 -13.02 -1.13 -6.20
C ALA A 84 -13.18 -1.64 -7.64
N ILE A 85 -12.92 -2.93 -7.85
CA ILE A 85 -13.12 -3.62 -9.13
C ILE A 85 -14.60 -3.56 -9.54
N LEU A 86 -15.52 -3.80 -8.60
CA LEU A 86 -16.95 -3.73 -8.85
C LEU A 86 -17.39 -2.30 -9.18
N SER A 87 -16.85 -1.29 -8.49
CA SER A 87 -17.17 0.12 -8.75
C SER A 87 -16.73 0.56 -10.15
N GLU A 88 -15.52 0.18 -10.59
CA GLU A 88 -15.09 0.43 -11.98
C GLU A 88 -15.99 -0.28 -13.00
N ARG A 89 -16.36 -1.55 -12.74
CA ARG A 89 -17.24 -2.30 -13.64
C ARG A 89 -18.63 -1.68 -13.72
N VAL A 90 -19.18 -1.19 -12.61
CA VAL A 90 -20.46 -0.48 -12.58
C VAL A 90 -20.37 0.82 -13.39
N ALA A 91 -19.34 1.65 -13.17
CA ALA A 91 -19.17 2.89 -13.92
C ALA A 91 -19.02 2.66 -15.43
N LEU A 92 -18.38 1.58 -15.85
CA LEU A 92 -18.29 1.18 -17.26
C LEU A 92 -19.65 0.75 -17.84
N LEU A 93 -20.46 0.03 -17.05
CA LEU A 93 -21.80 -0.38 -17.46
C LEU A 93 -22.76 0.81 -17.58
N GLU A 94 -22.72 1.76 -16.64
CA GLU A 94 -23.52 2.99 -16.69
C GLU A 94 -23.22 3.80 -17.95
N LYS A 95 -21.93 4.01 -18.26
CA LYS A 95 -21.51 4.69 -19.51
C LYS A 95 -21.99 3.99 -20.78
N ARG A 96 -22.12 2.66 -20.75
CA ARG A 96 -22.62 1.89 -21.90
C ARG A 96 -24.14 2.03 -22.03
N ALA A 97 -24.87 1.92 -20.92
CA ALA A 97 -26.32 2.10 -20.89
C ALA A 97 -26.75 3.49 -21.37
N GLU A 98 -26.03 4.54 -20.98
CA GLU A 98 -26.28 5.92 -21.44
C GLU A 98 -26.06 6.11 -22.95
N LYS A 99 -25.12 5.37 -23.54
CA LYS A 99 -24.89 5.39 -25.00
C LYS A 99 -26.00 4.67 -25.75
N ASP A 100 -26.52 3.59 -25.19
CA ASP A 100 -27.58 2.79 -25.81
C ASP A 100 -28.96 3.46 -25.71
N THR A 101 -29.19 4.34 -24.74
CA THR A 101 -30.45 5.12 -24.58
C THR A 101 -30.49 6.44 -25.36
N LYS A 102 -29.35 6.94 -25.85
CA LYS A 102 -29.26 8.17 -26.67
C LYS A 102 -29.32 7.91 -28.18
N LYS A 103 -29.67 6.70 -28.60
CA LYS A 103 -29.74 6.26 -30.00
C LYS A 103 -31.17 5.89 -30.36
#